data_AF-A0A259HIB8-F1
#
_entry.id   AF-A0A259HIB8-F1
#
_cell.length_a   1.000
_cell.length_b   1.000
_cell.length_c   1.000
_cell.angle_alpha   90.00
_cell.angle_beta   90.00
_cell.angle_gamma   90.00
#
_symmetry.space_group_name_H-M   'P 1'
#
loop_
_entity.id
_entity.type
_entity.pdbx_description
1 polymer ?
#
loop_
_entity_poly.entity_id
_entity_poly.type
_entity_poly.pdbx_seq_one_letter_code
_entity_poly.pdbx_strand_id
1 'polypeptide(L)'
;MKHAIILAPLAFALISAAPPRGPEAVAEAALRAAPVFDGHNDVPEQLRERRKDMIEGFDFRDTRNTGDASKGLPPMMTDTTRMHAGKVGAQFWSVYVSANLPEPQAVQATLEQIDVTQRLIARYPADMQFCTDSKCVEASGKARRIGSLIGMEGGHSIGGSLAVLRQMHGLGARYMTLTHFKNTAWADSATDAPAHDGLTPFGEKVVLEMHRLGMLVDLAHVSEATMRDALALGGPPPIVSHSNARAINDHARNISDASLTLIGKAGGIVMVNFYPPYVVEAARQWTAMREAEAARFKALYRGD
;
A
#
# COMPACT_ATOMS: atom_id res chain seq x y z
N MET A 1 -33.23 74.94 27.14
CA MET A 1 -32.11 73.99 26.97
C MET A 1 -32.65 72.67 26.43
N LYS A 2 -32.61 72.47 25.11
CA LYS A 2 -33.09 71.25 24.44
C LYS A 2 -31.93 70.25 24.38
N HIS A 3 -32.08 69.10 25.04
CA HIS A 3 -31.08 68.03 25.02
C HIS A 3 -31.27 67.22 23.74
N ALA A 4 -30.29 67.25 22.84
CA ALA A 4 -30.26 66.45 21.64
C ALA A 4 -29.65 65.07 21.97
N ILE A 5 -30.45 64.02 21.82
CA ILE A 5 -30.00 62.62 21.91
C ILE A 5 -29.34 62.27 20.58
N ILE A 6 -28.03 62.04 20.58
CA ILE A 6 -27.29 61.54 19.43
C ILE A 6 -27.44 60.01 19.43
N LEU A 7 -28.24 59.47 18.51
CA LEU A 7 -28.21 58.04 18.19
C LEU A 7 -26.99 57.76 17.31
N ALA A 8 -26.04 56.97 17.82
CA ALA A 8 -24.99 56.37 17.02
C ALA A 8 -25.56 55.20 16.19
N PRO A 9 -25.24 55.07 14.89
CA PRO A 9 -25.69 53.93 14.12
C PRO A 9 -24.84 52.71 14.50
N LEU A 10 -25.49 51.67 15.04
CA LEU A 10 -24.89 50.34 15.14
C LEU A 10 -24.72 49.81 13.71
N ALA A 11 -23.47 49.82 13.20
CA ALA A 11 -23.12 49.11 11.99
C ALA A 11 -23.17 47.60 12.27
N PHE A 12 -24.24 46.93 11.86
CA PHE A 12 -24.28 45.48 11.76
C PHE A 12 -23.26 45.07 10.69
N ALA A 13 -22.09 44.61 11.12
CA ALA A 13 -21.20 43.85 10.26
C ALA A 13 -21.90 42.53 9.92
N LEU A 14 -22.53 42.47 8.75
CA LEU A 14 -22.93 41.21 8.14
C LEU A 14 -21.65 40.40 7.94
N ILE A 15 -21.39 39.47 8.84
CA ILE A 15 -20.47 38.37 8.58
C ILE A 15 -21.11 37.60 7.43
N SER A 16 -20.69 37.91 6.21
CA SER A 16 -21.01 37.09 5.05
C SER A 16 -20.47 35.70 5.36
N ALA A 17 -21.37 34.75 5.59
CA ALA A 17 -21.00 33.35 5.59
C ALA A 17 -20.32 33.09 4.24
N ALA A 18 -19.05 32.70 4.28
CA ALA A 18 -18.31 32.37 3.06
C ALA A 18 -19.16 31.37 2.25
N PRO A 19 -19.26 31.54 0.92
CA PRO A 19 -20.06 30.64 0.10
C PRO A 19 -19.63 29.19 0.36
N PRO A 20 -20.58 28.23 0.38
CA PRO A 20 -20.24 26.83 0.58
C PRO A 20 -19.19 26.41 -0.45
N ARG A 21 -18.04 25.92 0.02
CA ARG A 21 -16.98 25.40 -0.85
C ARG A 21 -17.54 24.21 -1.63
N GLY A 22 -17.35 24.17 -2.95
CA GLY A 22 -17.67 23.00 -3.76
C GLY A 22 -16.89 21.75 -3.30
N PRO A 23 -17.34 20.54 -3.65
CA PRO A 23 -16.74 19.29 -3.16
C PRO A 23 -15.23 19.22 -3.43
N GLU A 24 -14.75 19.73 -4.56
CA GLU A 24 -13.32 19.79 -4.91
C GLU A 24 -12.55 20.73 -3.98
N ALA A 25 -13.11 21.90 -3.67
CA ALA A 25 -12.48 22.86 -2.76
C ALA A 25 -12.47 22.33 -1.31
N VAL A 26 -13.47 21.54 -0.92
CA VAL A 26 -13.48 20.82 0.37
C VAL A 26 -12.39 19.75 0.39
N ALA A 27 -12.32 18.89 -0.63
CA ALA A 27 -11.30 17.85 -0.75
C ALA A 27 -9.88 18.46 -0.75
N GLU A 28 -9.65 19.51 -1.53
CA GLU A 28 -8.35 20.17 -1.58
C GLU A 28 -7.97 20.81 -0.24
N ALA A 29 -8.93 21.39 0.48
CA ALA A 29 -8.68 21.90 1.83
C ALA A 29 -8.34 20.79 2.83
N ALA A 30 -9.06 19.66 2.77
CA ALA A 30 -8.79 18.50 3.60
C ALA A 30 -7.41 17.92 3.31
N LEU A 31 -7.06 17.72 2.03
CA LEU A 31 -5.78 17.17 1.61
C LEU A 31 -4.58 18.10 1.89
N ARG A 32 -4.79 19.42 1.91
CA ARG A 32 -3.78 20.37 2.38
C ARG A 32 -3.54 20.28 3.89
N ALA A 33 -4.60 20.03 4.66
CA ALA A 33 -4.50 19.91 6.11
C ALA A 33 -3.96 18.54 6.54
N ALA A 34 -4.33 17.48 5.82
CA ALA A 34 -3.95 16.10 6.04
C ALA A 34 -3.63 15.43 4.69
N PRO A 35 -2.36 15.49 4.25
CA PRO A 35 -1.89 14.79 3.06
C PRO A 35 -2.16 13.27 3.13
N VAL A 36 -2.36 12.64 1.97
CA VAL A 36 -2.61 11.19 1.89
C VAL A 36 -1.35 10.42 2.27
N PHE A 37 -1.51 9.43 3.16
CA PHE A 37 -0.49 8.42 3.45
C PHE A 37 -0.94 7.13 2.80
N ASP A 38 -0.32 6.79 1.68
CA ASP A 38 -0.67 5.60 0.91
C ASP A 38 0.14 4.39 1.40
N GLY A 39 -0.57 3.27 1.56
CA GLY A 39 -0.06 2.07 2.21
C GLY A 39 0.66 1.11 1.29
N HIS A 40 0.51 1.25 -0.03
CA HIS A 40 1.00 0.25 -0.97
C HIS A 40 1.09 0.78 -2.40
N ASN A 41 2.30 0.84 -2.96
CA ASN A 41 2.51 1.21 -4.35
C ASN A 41 3.66 0.42 -4.99
N ASP A 42 3.38 -0.24 -6.11
CA ASP A 42 4.28 -1.18 -6.80
C ASP A 42 5.23 -0.53 -7.83
N VAL A 43 5.54 0.76 -7.70
CA VAL A 43 6.58 1.40 -8.53
C VAL A 43 7.88 0.59 -8.56
N PRO A 44 8.40 0.02 -7.44
CA PRO A 44 9.61 -0.80 -7.51
C PRO A 44 9.48 -2.01 -8.44
N GLU A 45 8.35 -2.72 -8.44
CA GLU A 45 8.11 -3.82 -9.39
C GLU A 45 8.11 -3.30 -10.84
N GLN A 46 7.45 -2.17 -11.09
CA GLN A 46 7.41 -1.57 -12.42
C GLN A 46 8.81 -1.18 -12.94
N LEU A 47 9.72 -0.77 -12.06
CA LEU A 47 11.13 -0.53 -12.41
C LEU A 47 11.83 -1.84 -12.79
N ARG A 48 11.64 -2.91 -12.01
CA ARG A 48 12.18 -4.23 -12.34
C ARG A 48 11.68 -4.75 -13.68
N GLU A 49 10.37 -4.71 -13.91
CA GLU A 49 9.78 -5.24 -15.14
C GLU A 49 10.25 -4.48 -16.38
N ARG A 50 10.16 -3.14 -16.32
CA ARG A 50 10.39 -2.24 -17.46
C ARG A 50 11.86 -1.94 -17.71
N ARG A 51 12.68 -1.95 -16.66
CA ARG A 51 14.04 -1.40 -16.68
C ARG A 51 15.08 -2.32 -16.05
N LYS A 52 14.70 -3.49 -15.52
CA LYS A 52 15.61 -4.41 -14.82
C LYS A 52 16.42 -3.68 -13.73
N ASP A 53 15.75 -2.78 -13.01
CA ASP A 53 16.31 -1.94 -11.94
C ASP A 53 17.40 -0.94 -12.35
N MET A 54 17.63 -0.79 -13.67
CA MET A 54 18.51 0.22 -14.27
C MET A 54 17.77 1.55 -14.42
N ILE A 55 17.95 2.42 -13.42
CA ILE A 55 17.25 3.72 -13.33
C ILE A 55 18.05 4.87 -13.97
N GLU A 56 19.18 4.59 -14.61
CA GLU A 56 19.92 5.54 -15.43
C GLU A 56 19.01 6.07 -16.55
N GLY A 57 18.98 7.39 -16.72
CA GLY A 57 18.08 8.06 -17.67
C GLY A 57 16.58 7.87 -17.42
N PHE A 58 16.15 7.27 -16.29
CA PHE A 58 14.73 7.22 -15.92
C PHE A 58 14.29 8.54 -15.28
N ASP A 59 13.22 9.12 -15.80
CA ASP A 59 12.59 10.31 -15.24
C ASP A 59 11.30 9.92 -14.50
N PHE A 60 11.34 9.98 -13.18
CA PHE A 60 10.21 9.69 -12.30
C PHE A 60 9.36 10.93 -12.01
N ARG A 61 9.66 12.08 -12.62
CA ARG A 61 8.81 13.29 -12.50
C ARG A 61 7.57 13.19 -13.38
N ASP A 62 7.65 12.46 -14.49
CA ASP A 62 6.52 12.22 -15.38
C ASP A 62 6.67 10.86 -16.06
N THR A 63 5.82 9.91 -15.65
CA THR A 63 5.87 8.54 -16.18
C THR A 63 4.80 8.25 -17.22
N ARG A 64 4.07 9.26 -17.72
CA ARG A 64 2.99 9.05 -18.70
C ARG A 64 3.47 8.48 -20.04
N ASN A 65 4.74 8.67 -20.36
CA ASN A 65 5.37 8.14 -21.58
C ASN A 65 6.04 6.76 -21.38
N THR A 66 5.83 6.11 -20.23
CA THR A 66 6.42 4.79 -19.94
C THR A 66 5.62 3.61 -20.52
N GLY A 67 4.45 3.88 -21.10
CA GLY A 67 3.61 2.86 -21.73
C GLY A 67 4.18 2.35 -23.05
N ASP A 68 3.89 1.09 -23.37
CA ASP A 68 4.23 0.44 -24.63
C ASP A 68 3.02 -0.37 -25.11
N ALA A 69 2.23 0.24 -26.00
CA ALA A 69 1.02 -0.38 -26.54
C ALA A 69 1.30 -1.67 -27.31
N SER A 70 2.49 -1.81 -27.91
CA SER A 70 2.87 -3.03 -28.64
C SER A 70 3.04 -4.24 -27.72
N LYS A 71 3.29 -3.99 -26.43
CA LYS A 71 3.41 -5.00 -25.37
C LYS A 71 2.18 -5.04 -24.46
N GLY A 72 1.12 -4.32 -24.80
CA GLY A 72 -0.06 -4.17 -23.94
C GLY A 72 0.24 -3.53 -22.59
N LEU A 73 1.33 -2.76 -22.49
CA LEU A 73 1.85 -2.26 -21.24
C LEU A 73 1.38 -0.81 -21.03
N PRO A 74 0.47 -0.53 -20.07
CA PRO A 74 0.00 0.84 -19.84
C PRO A 74 1.13 1.72 -19.26
N PRO A 75 1.03 3.06 -19.37
CA PRO A 75 1.89 3.95 -18.61
C PRO A 75 1.80 3.69 -17.10
N MET A 76 2.90 3.90 -16.38
CA MET A 76 2.88 3.88 -14.92
C MET A 76 1.90 4.92 -14.36
N MET A 77 1.27 4.58 -13.24
CA MET A 77 0.26 5.43 -12.59
C MET A 77 0.86 6.49 -11.66
N THR A 78 2.16 6.37 -11.36
CA THR A 78 2.82 7.15 -10.31
C THR A 78 4.06 7.86 -10.85
N ASP A 79 4.19 9.13 -10.49
CA ASP A 79 5.36 9.99 -10.68
C ASP A 79 5.29 11.14 -9.66
N THR A 80 6.41 11.83 -9.41
CA THR A 80 6.46 12.86 -8.37
C THR A 80 5.52 14.03 -8.66
N THR A 81 5.31 14.39 -9.94
CA THR A 81 4.37 15.46 -10.32
C THR A 81 2.94 15.13 -9.89
N ARG A 82 2.46 13.92 -10.21
CA ARG A 82 1.11 13.47 -9.83
C ARG A 82 0.99 13.22 -8.33
N MET A 83 2.03 12.74 -7.66
CA MET A 83 2.03 12.59 -6.20
C MET A 83 1.86 13.93 -5.49
N HIS A 84 2.58 14.98 -5.92
CA HIS A 84 2.42 16.34 -5.39
C HIS A 84 1.07 16.96 -5.72
N ALA A 85 0.55 16.72 -6.93
CA ALA A 85 -0.78 17.17 -7.33
C ALA A 85 -1.87 16.53 -6.44
N GLY A 86 -1.75 15.21 -6.19
CA GLY A 86 -2.64 14.42 -5.33
C GLY A 86 -2.44 14.61 -3.83
N LYS A 87 -1.49 15.46 -3.40
CA LYS A 87 -1.16 15.71 -1.99
C LYS A 87 -0.77 14.44 -1.23
N VAL A 88 0.03 13.57 -1.85
CA VAL A 88 0.66 12.45 -1.14
C VAL A 88 1.71 13.02 -0.19
N GLY A 89 1.57 12.73 1.10
CA GLY A 89 2.53 13.14 2.14
C GLY A 89 3.45 11.99 2.57
N ALA A 90 2.98 10.75 2.45
CA ALA A 90 3.79 9.56 2.68
C ALA A 90 3.37 8.43 1.74
N GLN A 91 4.34 7.59 1.39
CA GLN A 91 4.14 6.42 0.54
C GLN A 91 4.94 5.26 1.10
N PHE A 92 4.28 4.13 1.33
CA PHE A 92 4.97 2.85 1.40
C PHE A 92 5.17 2.30 -0.01
N TRP A 93 6.43 2.14 -0.39
CA TRP A 93 6.83 1.50 -1.64
C TRP A 93 6.91 -0.01 -1.42
N SER A 94 6.11 -0.76 -2.18
CA SER A 94 6.09 -2.22 -2.11
C SER A 94 7.37 -2.76 -2.75
N VAL A 95 8.19 -3.45 -1.96
CA VAL A 95 9.32 -4.24 -2.47
C VAL A 95 8.87 -5.66 -2.76
N TYR A 96 7.86 -5.77 -3.61
CA TYR A 96 7.30 -7.04 -4.07
C TYR A 96 8.28 -7.84 -4.92
N VAL A 97 8.23 -9.16 -4.75
CA VAL A 97 8.83 -10.15 -5.63
C VAL A 97 7.87 -11.33 -5.84
N SER A 98 7.90 -11.96 -7.01
CA SER A 98 6.96 -13.04 -7.33
C SER A 98 7.01 -14.18 -6.31
N ALA A 99 5.83 -14.56 -5.78
CA ALA A 99 5.68 -15.72 -4.90
C ALA A 99 5.93 -17.07 -5.61
N ASN A 100 6.19 -17.06 -6.92
CA ASN A 100 6.66 -18.23 -7.66
C ASN A 100 8.18 -18.45 -7.56
N LEU A 101 8.94 -17.48 -7.07
CA LEU A 101 10.38 -17.63 -6.91
C LEU A 101 10.71 -18.66 -5.82
N PRO A 102 11.73 -19.50 -6.02
CA PRO A 102 12.34 -20.23 -4.91
C PRO A 102 12.79 -19.27 -3.81
N GLU A 103 12.64 -19.67 -2.55
CA GLU A 103 12.92 -18.80 -1.40
C GLU A 103 14.30 -18.11 -1.43
N PRO A 104 15.43 -18.78 -1.76
CA PRO A 104 16.72 -18.08 -1.86
C PRO A 104 16.73 -16.97 -2.92
N GLN A 105 16.03 -17.17 -4.03
CA GLN A 105 15.92 -16.17 -5.09
C GLN A 105 14.97 -15.04 -4.69
N ALA A 106 13.90 -15.35 -3.93
CA ALA A 106 13.00 -14.33 -3.38
C ALA A 106 13.75 -13.40 -2.40
N VAL A 107 14.62 -13.96 -1.54
CA VAL A 107 15.46 -13.17 -0.64
C VAL A 107 16.37 -12.23 -1.43
N GLN A 108 17.10 -12.74 -2.43
CA GLN A 108 17.97 -11.91 -3.27
C GLN A 108 17.16 -10.82 -4.01
N ALA A 109 16.07 -11.19 -4.65
CA ALA A 109 15.24 -10.25 -5.39
C ALA A 109 14.67 -9.16 -4.46
N THR A 110 14.33 -9.49 -3.21
CA THR A 110 13.85 -8.50 -2.24
C THR A 110 14.93 -7.50 -1.87
N LEU A 111 16.19 -7.95 -1.71
CA LEU A 111 17.33 -7.06 -1.48
C LEU A 111 17.52 -6.07 -2.65
N GLU A 112 17.43 -6.56 -3.88
CA GLU A 112 17.52 -5.73 -5.09
C GLU A 112 16.35 -4.72 -5.17
N GLN A 113 15.12 -5.12 -4.81
CA GLN A 113 13.96 -4.23 -4.76
C GLN A 113 14.10 -3.14 -3.68
N ILE A 114 14.65 -3.48 -2.51
CA ILE A 114 15.01 -2.50 -1.48
C ILE A 114 16.03 -1.50 -2.02
N ASP A 115 17.10 -1.99 -2.66
CA ASP A 115 18.15 -1.16 -3.23
C ASP A 115 17.61 -0.19 -4.30
N VAL A 116 16.86 -0.68 -5.30
CA VAL A 116 16.32 0.20 -6.35
C VAL A 116 15.37 1.25 -5.79
N THR A 117 14.59 0.89 -4.77
CA THR A 117 13.70 1.84 -4.08
C THR A 117 14.49 2.94 -3.39
N GLN A 118 15.55 2.60 -2.64
CA GLN A 118 16.40 3.58 -2.00
C GLN A 118 17.14 4.48 -3.01
N ARG A 119 17.67 3.90 -4.10
CA ARG A 119 18.32 4.65 -5.17
C ARG A 119 17.34 5.60 -5.88
N LEU A 120 16.11 5.16 -6.13
CA LEU A 120 15.07 6.02 -6.70
C LEU A 120 14.81 7.21 -5.78
N ILE A 121 14.57 6.97 -4.49
CA ILE A 121 14.30 8.03 -3.51
C ILE A 121 15.46 9.03 -3.45
N ALA A 122 16.71 8.53 -3.38
CA ALA A 122 17.91 9.35 -3.32
C ALA A 122 18.13 10.23 -4.56
N ARG A 123 17.58 9.85 -5.72
CA ARG A 123 17.66 10.61 -6.97
C ARG A 123 16.71 11.81 -7.02
N TYR A 124 15.67 11.83 -6.19
CA TYR A 124 14.68 12.91 -6.13
C TYR A 124 14.58 13.51 -4.72
N PRO A 125 15.70 14.03 -4.14
CA PRO A 125 15.73 14.49 -2.75
C PRO A 125 14.92 15.77 -2.50
N ALA A 126 14.55 16.49 -3.57
CA ALA A 126 13.64 17.62 -3.51
C ALA A 126 12.17 17.19 -3.32
N ASP A 127 11.82 15.98 -3.79
CA ASP A 127 10.46 15.47 -3.79
C ASP A 127 10.23 14.42 -2.70
N MET A 128 11.23 13.59 -2.41
CA MET A 128 11.11 12.41 -1.56
C MET A 128 12.17 12.39 -0.46
N GLN A 129 11.83 11.77 0.66
CA GLN A 129 12.74 11.54 1.79
C GLN A 129 12.58 10.09 2.25
N PHE A 130 13.68 9.33 2.25
CA PHE A 130 13.66 7.98 2.80
C PHE A 130 13.44 8.04 4.30
N CYS A 131 12.45 7.29 4.79
CA CYS A 131 12.02 7.29 6.17
C CYS A 131 11.86 5.88 6.73
N THR A 132 12.27 5.74 7.98
CA THR A 132 12.21 4.49 8.73
C THR A 132 11.45 4.64 10.05
N ASP A 133 10.87 5.79 10.32
CA ASP A 133 10.02 6.05 11.48
C ASP A 133 9.02 7.19 11.18
N SER A 134 8.04 7.35 12.07
CA SER A 134 7.02 8.40 11.94
C SER A 134 7.59 9.81 12.07
N LYS A 135 8.65 10.02 12.87
CA LYS A 135 9.28 11.33 13.05
C LYS A 135 9.87 11.84 11.73
N CYS A 136 10.52 10.97 10.97
CA CYS A 136 11.01 11.27 9.64
C CYS A 136 9.86 11.62 8.69
N VAL A 137 8.75 10.86 8.72
CA VAL A 137 7.57 11.14 7.87
C VAL A 137 6.98 12.50 8.18
N GLU A 138 6.79 12.83 9.45
CA GLU A 138 6.32 14.15 9.89
C GLU A 138 7.27 15.28 9.47
N ALA A 139 8.58 15.09 9.62
CA ALA A 139 9.58 16.06 9.18
C ALA A 139 9.58 16.25 7.65
N SER A 140 9.36 15.17 6.90
CA SER A 140 9.26 15.20 5.44
C SER A 140 8.08 16.04 5.00
N GLY A 141 6.91 15.84 5.61
CA GLY A 141 5.72 16.65 5.35
C GLY A 141 5.94 18.14 5.62
N LYS A 142 6.61 18.50 6.73
CA LYS A 142 6.98 19.90 7.03
C LYS A 142 7.94 20.48 6.00
N ALA A 143 8.82 19.66 5.43
CA ALA A 143 9.73 20.02 4.35
C ALA A 143 9.07 19.95 2.94
N ARG A 144 7.77 19.67 2.86
CA ARG A 144 7.01 19.47 1.61
C ARG A 144 7.58 18.37 0.71
N ARG A 145 8.14 17.33 1.34
CA ARG A 145 8.60 16.10 0.69
C ARG A 145 7.68 14.94 1.07
N ILE A 146 7.64 13.95 0.20
CA ILE A 146 6.93 12.70 0.43
C ILE A 146 7.81 11.80 1.31
N GLY A 147 7.34 11.49 2.52
CA GLY A 147 7.96 10.49 3.38
C GLY A 147 7.85 9.12 2.71
N SER A 148 8.98 8.55 2.32
CA SER A 148 9.05 7.32 1.54
C SER A 148 9.55 6.17 2.41
N LEU A 149 8.69 5.17 2.64
CA LEU A 149 8.98 3.99 3.44
C LEU A 149 9.00 2.74 2.55
N ILE A 150 9.52 1.64 3.09
CA ILE A 150 9.59 0.35 2.39
C ILE A 150 8.68 -0.65 3.10
N GLY A 151 7.90 -1.38 2.33
CA GLY A 151 7.09 -2.50 2.79
C GLY A 151 7.33 -3.76 1.97
N MET A 152 7.60 -4.87 2.64
CA MET A 152 7.88 -6.16 1.98
C MET A 152 6.56 -6.89 1.71
N GLU A 153 6.22 -7.12 0.45
CA GLU A 153 4.99 -7.81 0.08
C GLU A 153 5.21 -9.32 -0.10
N GLY A 154 5.01 -10.04 1.00
CA GLY A 154 4.98 -11.49 1.05
C GLY A 154 6.12 -12.10 1.87
N GLY A 155 5.75 -13.01 2.77
CA GLY A 155 6.67 -13.66 3.71
C GLY A 155 7.67 -14.64 3.08
N HIS A 156 7.52 -15.02 1.81
CA HIS A 156 8.54 -15.78 1.08
C HIS A 156 9.84 -14.98 0.95
N SER A 157 9.78 -13.65 1.06
CA SER A 157 10.92 -12.72 1.04
C SER A 157 11.93 -12.94 2.17
N ILE A 158 11.56 -13.64 3.25
CA ILE A 158 12.48 -13.98 4.35
C ILE A 158 13.04 -15.40 4.26
N GLY A 159 12.60 -16.21 3.30
CA GLY A 159 13.04 -17.60 3.11
C GLY A 159 13.02 -18.42 4.41
N GLY A 160 11.93 -18.33 5.17
CA GLY A 160 11.78 -19.04 6.44
C GLY A 160 12.79 -18.65 7.53
N SER A 161 13.41 -17.47 7.45
CA SER A 161 14.50 -17.07 8.36
C SER A 161 14.23 -15.76 9.11
N LEU A 162 14.15 -15.86 10.44
CA LEU A 162 14.10 -14.69 11.32
C LEU A 162 15.37 -13.84 11.23
N ALA A 163 16.51 -14.43 10.87
CA ALA A 163 17.73 -13.66 10.65
C ALA A 163 17.59 -12.75 9.45
N VAL A 164 17.04 -13.26 8.34
CA VAL A 164 16.77 -12.46 7.14
C VAL A 164 15.75 -11.35 7.46
N LEU A 165 14.67 -11.66 8.18
CA LEU A 165 13.71 -10.64 8.65
C LEU A 165 14.39 -9.47 9.37
N ARG A 166 15.28 -9.76 10.32
CA ARG A 166 16.06 -8.73 11.04
C ARG A 166 16.98 -7.93 10.11
N GLN A 167 17.63 -8.59 9.16
CA GLN A 167 18.49 -7.89 8.19
C GLN A 167 17.65 -6.96 7.29
N MET A 168 16.52 -7.42 6.77
CA MET A 168 15.61 -6.59 5.95
C MET A 168 15.07 -5.39 6.72
N HIS A 169 14.73 -5.57 8.00
CA HIS A 169 14.39 -4.45 8.89
C HIS A 169 15.57 -3.47 9.05
N GLY A 170 16.79 -3.98 9.22
CA GLY A 170 18.02 -3.18 9.26
C GLY A 170 18.28 -2.37 7.98
N LEU A 171 17.87 -2.92 6.83
CA LEU A 171 17.90 -2.24 5.54
C LEU A 171 16.73 -1.24 5.35
N GLY A 172 15.83 -1.13 6.32
CA GLY A 172 14.80 -0.09 6.35
C GLY A 172 13.38 -0.54 5.98
N ALA A 173 13.13 -1.84 5.78
CA ALA A 173 11.76 -2.35 5.66
C ALA A 173 10.97 -2.12 6.97
N ARG A 174 9.74 -1.63 6.87
CA ARG A 174 8.92 -1.24 8.03
C ARG A 174 7.55 -1.91 8.13
N TYR A 175 7.09 -2.58 7.07
CA TYR A 175 6.10 -3.63 7.20
C TYR A 175 6.53 -4.88 6.45
N MET A 176 5.93 -6.01 6.79
CA MET A 176 5.90 -7.20 5.93
C MET A 176 4.47 -7.74 5.84
N THR A 177 3.98 -7.93 4.62
CA THR A 177 2.77 -8.70 4.33
C THR A 177 3.07 -10.18 4.51
N LEU A 178 2.34 -10.87 5.38
CA LEU A 178 2.73 -12.24 5.79
C LEU A 178 2.73 -13.25 4.63
N THR A 179 1.85 -13.06 3.65
CA THR A 179 1.77 -13.85 2.42
C THR A 179 1.53 -12.93 1.22
N HIS A 180 1.58 -13.48 0.02
CA HIS A 180 1.08 -12.81 -1.19
C HIS A 180 0.00 -13.71 -1.82
N PHE A 181 0.02 -14.00 -3.13
CA PHE A 181 -0.98 -14.90 -3.74
C PHE A 181 -0.77 -16.41 -3.46
N LYS A 182 0.33 -16.79 -2.78
CA LYS A 182 0.61 -18.17 -2.36
C LYS A 182 0.83 -18.27 -0.85
N ASN A 183 0.59 -19.47 -0.32
CA ASN A 183 1.03 -19.83 1.02
C ASN A 183 2.56 -19.76 1.13
N THR A 184 3.05 -19.43 2.32
CA THR A 184 4.43 -19.73 2.69
C THR A 184 4.47 -21.07 3.41
N ALA A 185 5.66 -21.56 3.78
CA ALA A 185 5.78 -22.71 4.66
C ALA A 185 5.19 -22.49 6.07
N TRP A 186 4.73 -21.28 6.39
CA TRP A 186 4.35 -20.90 7.76
C TRP A 186 3.08 -20.04 7.90
N ALA A 187 2.45 -19.62 6.80
CA ALA A 187 1.21 -18.85 6.79
C ALA A 187 0.40 -19.11 5.50
N ASP A 188 -0.93 -19.13 5.64
CA ASP A 188 -1.86 -19.30 4.51
C ASP A 188 -2.26 -17.98 3.85
N SER A 189 -2.33 -17.98 2.51
CA SER A 189 -2.84 -16.91 1.65
C SER A 189 -4.35 -17.05 1.42
N ALA A 190 -5.03 -15.93 1.18
CA ALA A 190 -6.44 -15.89 0.82
C ALA A 190 -6.76 -16.48 -0.56
N THR A 191 -5.76 -16.58 -1.45
CA THR A 191 -5.98 -16.97 -2.85
C THR A 191 -5.31 -18.30 -3.20
N ASP A 192 -4.84 -19.05 -2.21
CA ASP A 192 -4.24 -20.36 -2.37
C ASP A 192 -5.04 -21.42 -1.60
N ALA A 193 -4.82 -22.69 -1.90
CA ALA A 193 -5.46 -23.78 -1.16
C ALA A 193 -4.94 -23.79 0.29
N PRO A 194 -5.79 -23.86 1.33
CA PRO A 194 -5.35 -23.89 2.72
C PRO A 194 -4.33 -25.00 2.98
N ALA A 195 -3.25 -24.70 3.70
CA ALA A 195 -2.21 -25.68 4.04
C ALA A 195 -2.00 -25.80 5.56
N HIS A 196 -2.19 -24.71 6.31
CA HIS A 196 -1.86 -24.63 7.73
C HIS A 196 -3.06 -24.34 8.63
N ASP A 197 -4.20 -23.96 8.05
CA ASP A 197 -5.36 -23.38 8.74
C ASP A 197 -4.99 -22.11 9.52
N GLY A 198 -4.16 -21.27 8.89
CA GLY A 198 -3.70 -20.00 9.45
C GLY A 198 -2.18 -19.93 9.62
N LEU A 199 -1.72 -19.71 10.85
CA LEU A 199 -0.29 -19.64 11.19
C LEU A 199 0.23 -20.95 11.77
N THR A 200 1.41 -21.37 11.33
CA THR A 200 2.16 -22.43 12.02
C THR A 200 2.84 -21.89 13.29
N PRO A 201 3.35 -22.76 14.19
CA PRO A 201 4.15 -22.32 15.34
C PRO A 201 5.42 -21.52 14.97
N PHE A 202 5.94 -21.69 13.75
CA PHE A 202 7.01 -20.83 13.25
C PHE A 202 6.46 -19.47 12.79
N GLY A 203 5.30 -19.45 12.12
CA GLY A 203 4.62 -18.22 11.71
C GLY A 203 4.27 -17.32 12.90
N GLU A 204 3.83 -17.90 14.02
CA GLU A 204 3.64 -17.14 15.27
C GLU A 204 4.94 -16.45 15.73
N LYS A 205 6.07 -17.16 15.67
CA LYS A 205 7.39 -16.58 16.01
C LYS A 205 7.80 -15.47 15.05
N VAL A 206 7.44 -15.56 13.77
CA VAL A 206 7.65 -14.48 12.79
C VAL A 206 6.89 -13.23 13.22
N VAL A 207 5.60 -13.35 13.51
CA VAL A 207 4.75 -12.23 13.96
C VAL A 207 5.30 -11.61 15.26
N LEU A 208 5.66 -12.44 16.25
CA LEU A 208 6.24 -11.96 17.51
C LEU A 208 7.60 -11.27 17.31
N GLU A 209 8.42 -11.73 16.37
CA GLU A 209 9.68 -11.04 16.05
C GLU A 209 9.44 -9.70 15.36
N MET A 210 8.42 -9.59 14.50
CA MET A 210 8.01 -8.31 13.92
C MET A 210 7.56 -7.32 15.01
N HIS A 211 6.76 -7.78 15.98
CA HIS A 211 6.39 -6.97 17.14
C HIS A 211 7.61 -6.49 17.93
N ARG A 212 8.57 -7.38 18.19
CA ARG A 212 9.81 -7.04 18.91
C ARG A 212 10.66 -6.02 18.15
N LEU A 213 10.70 -6.10 16.83
CA LEU A 213 11.44 -5.17 15.97
C LEU A 213 10.78 -3.80 15.83
N GLY A 214 9.46 -3.71 16.07
CA GLY A 214 8.67 -2.55 15.67
C GLY A 214 8.40 -2.52 14.17
N MET A 215 8.39 -3.69 13.52
CA MET A 215 7.95 -3.84 12.13
C MET A 215 6.44 -4.09 12.12
N LEU A 216 5.71 -3.34 11.29
CA LEU A 216 4.26 -3.49 11.16
C LEU A 216 3.93 -4.84 10.52
N VAL A 217 2.97 -5.55 11.13
CA VAL A 217 2.37 -6.76 10.58
C VAL A 217 1.29 -6.34 9.59
N ASP A 218 1.48 -6.67 8.32
CA ASP A 218 0.49 -6.43 7.28
C ASP A 218 -0.32 -7.69 6.97
N LEU A 219 -1.64 -7.58 7.12
CA LEU A 219 -2.60 -8.66 6.91
C LEU A 219 -3.27 -8.60 5.53
N ALA A 220 -2.79 -7.76 4.60
CA ALA A 220 -3.17 -7.92 3.20
C ALA A 220 -2.76 -9.32 2.71
N HIS A 221 -3.46 -9.85 1.71
CA HIS A 221 -3.24 -11.18 1.10
C HIS A 221 -3.49 -12.42 1.96
N VAL A 222 -3.49 -12.32 3.29
CA VAL A 222 -3.57 -13.50 4.15
C VAL A 222 -4.97 -14.10 4.22
N SER A 223 -5.07 -15.40 4.48
CA SER A 223 -6.35 -16.08 4.72
C SER A 223 -7.04 -15.55 5.99
N GLU A 224 -8.36 -15.74 6.14
CA GLU A 224 -9.06 -15.32 7.36
C GLU A 224 -8.54 -16.03 8.62
N ALA A 225 -8.12 -17.29 8.50
CA ALA A 225 -7.50 -18.02 9.59
C ALA A 225 -6.16 -17.38 10.00
N THR A 226 -5.31 -17.04 9.03
CA THR A 226 -4.06 -16.31 9.29
C THR A 226 -4.31 -14.94 9.93
N MET A 227 -5.33 -14.20 9.48
CA MET A 227 -5.71 -12.92 10.11
C MET A 227 -6.07 -13.12 11.59
N ARG A 228 -6.93 -14.10 11.86
CA ARG A 228 -7.37 -14.41 13.24
C ARG A 228 -6.20 -14.79 14.14
N ASP A 229 -5.32 -15.68 13.67
CA ASP A 229 -4.20 -16.16 14.48
C ASP A 229 -3.22 -15.04 14.77
N ALA A 230 -2.88 -14.22 13.76
CA ALA A 230 -2.02 -13.05 13.95
C ALA A 230 -2.62 -12.05 14.96
N LEU A 231 -3.92 -11.81 14.90
CA LEU A 231 -4.63 -10.92 15.85
C LEU A 231 -4.70 -11.52 17.26
N ALA A 232 -4.85 -12.84 17.38
CA ALA A 232 -4.94 -13.55 18.67
C ALA A 232 -3.62 -13.50 19.47
N LEU A 233 -2.47 -13.34 18.80
CA LEU A 233 -1.18 -13.12 19.44
C LEU A 233 -1.10 -11.78 20.21
N GLY A 234 -2.00 -10.83 19.91
CA GLY A 234 -2.00 -9.48 20.48
C GLY A 234 -0.74 -8.68 20.10
N GLY A 235 -0.51 -7.55 20.77
CA GLY A 235 0.67 -6.70 20.52
C GLY A 235 0.33 -5.37 19.85
N PRO A 236 1.27 -4.76 19.10
CA PRO A 236 1.04 -3.52 18.36
C PRO A 236 -0.07 -3.66 17.31
N PRO A 237 -0.81 -2.58 16.99
CA PRO A 237 -1.84 -2.63 15.97
C PRO A 237 -1.30 -3.06 14.59
N PRO A 238 -1.95 -4.02 13.90
CA PRO A 238 -1.58 -4.39 12.54
C PRO A 238 -2.11 -3.38 11.52
N ILE A 239 -1.62 -3.52 10.28
CA ILE A 239 -2.19 -2.84 9.12
C ILE A 239 -2.80 -3.87 8.16
N VAL A 240 -3.68 -3.39 7.29
CA VAL A 240 -4.02 -4.05 6.04
C VAL A 240 -3.74 -3.05 4.93
N SER A 241 -2.56 -3.15 4.33
CA SER A 241 -1.98 -2.11 3.47
C SER A 241 -2.78 -1.83 2.19
N HIS A 242 -3.51 -2.82 1.66
CA HIS A 242 -4.34 -2.69 0.47
C HIS A 242 -5.42 -3.80 0.39
N SER A 243 -6.55 -3.65 1.10
CA SER A 243 -7.71 -4.55 0.94
C SER A 243 -9.04 -3.82 1.12
N ASN A 244 -10.15 -4.41 0.67
CA ASN A 244 -11.49 -3.81 0.75
C ASN A 244 -12.44 -4.64 1.62
N ALA A 245 -13.68 -4.16 1.78
CA ALA A 245 -14.73 -4.87 2.50
C ALA A 245 -15.39 -5.94 1.60
N ARG A 246 -15.48 -7.18 2.11
CA ARG A 246 -16.07 -8.30 1.37
C ARG A 246 -17.58 -8.13 1.15
N ALA A 247 -18.26 -7.46 2.08
CA ALA A 247 -19.67 -7.12 1.96
C ALA A 247 -20.00 -6.24 0.73
N ILE A 248 -19.02 -5.51 0.18
CA ILE A 248 -19.20 -4.68 -1.02
C ILE A 248 -18.92 -5.48 -2.31
N ASN A 249 -17.90 -6.33 -2.27
CA ASN A 249 -17.51 -7.16 -3.40
C ASN A 249 -16.91 -8.47 -2.86
N ASP A 250 -17.56 -9.59 -3.16
CA ASP A 250 -17.24 -10.89 -2.58
C ASP A 250 -16.01 -11.52 -3.25
N HIS A 251 -14.85 -10.98 -2.89
CA HIS A 251 -13.54 -11.47 -3.31
C HIS A 251 -12.77 -11.98 -2.10
N ALA A 252 -12.03 -13.08 -2.26
CA ALA A 252 -11.20 -13.64 -1.21
C ALA A 252 -10.14 -12.67 -0.64
N ARG A 253 -9.76 -11.64 -1.41
CA ARG A 253 -8.80 -10.61 -1.01
C ARG A 253 -9.44 -9.54 -0.13
N ASN A 254 -10.77 -9.49 -0.09
CA ASN A 254 -11.52 -8.57 0.73
C ASN A 254 -11.84 -9.19 2.09
N ILE A 255 -11.98 -8.33 3.09
CA ILE A 255 -12.06 -8.66 4.51
C ILE A 255 -13.52 -8.83 4.89
N SER A 256 -13.88 -9.93 5.56
CA SER A 256 -15.22 -10.09 6.15
C SER A 256 -15.47 -9.11 7.31
N ASP A 257 -16.74 -8.81 7.58
CA ASP A 257 -17.13 -7.95 8.70
C ASP A 257 -16.67 -8.48 10.06
N ALA A 258 -16.60 -9.81 10.21
CA ALA A 258 -16.04 -10.46 11.39
C ALA A 258 -14.56 -10.12 11.56
N SER A 259 -13.76 -10.23 10.51
CA SER A 259 -12.33 -9.88 10.53
C SER A 259 -12.11 -8.37 10.68
N LEU A 260 -12.94 -7.52 10.04
CA LEU A 260 -12.94 -6.07 10.25
C LEU A 260 -13.18 -5.70 11.71
N THR A 261 -14.11 -6.37 12.38
CA THR A 261 -14.38 -6.17 13.81
C THR A 261 -13.17 -6.53 14.67
N LEU A 262 -12.46 -7.62 14.35
CA LEU A 262 -11.25 -8.02 15.08
C LEU A 262 -10.10 -7.03 14.87
N ILE A 263 -9.88 -6.58 13.62
CA ILE A 263 -8.88 -5.57 13.29
C ILE A 263 -9.15 -4.27 14.05
N GLY A 264 -10.41 -3.81 14.05
CA GLY A 264 -10.81 -2.60 14.79
C GLY A 264 -10.60 -2.73 16.30
N LYS A 265 -10.90 -3.90 16.89
CA LYS A 265 -10.63 -4.18 18.32
C LYS A 265 -9.13 -4.18 18.66
N ALA A 266 -8.28 -4.60 17.73
CA ALA A 266 -6.82 -4.53 17.87
C ALA A 266 -6.25 -3.13 17.62
N GLY A 267 -7.09 -2.14 17.26
CA GLY A 267 -6.67 -0.78 16.92
C GLY A 267 -6.00 -0.68 15.55
N GLY A 268 -6.13 -1.70 14.71
CA GLY A 268 -5.53 -1.75 13.38
C GLY A 268 -6.23 -0.84 12.37
N ILE A 269 -5.61 -0.72 11.20
CA ILE A 269 -6.13 0.11 10.09
C ILE A 269 -6.27 -0.71 8.81
N VAL A 270 -7.37 -0.49 8.09
CA VAL A 270 -7.55 -1.00 6.73
C VAL A 270 -7.35 0.14 5.74
N MET A 271 -6.41 -0.04 4.83
CA MET A 271 -6.08 0.90 3.78
C MET A 271 -6.70 0.39 2.47
N VAL A 272 -7.64 1.16 1.94
CA VAL A 272 -8.56 0.73 0.87
C VAL A 272 -7.81 0.59 -0.46
N ASN A 273 -8.03 -0.51 -1.16
CA ASN A 273 -7.40 -0.84 -2.45
C ASN A 273 -8.27 -0.36 -3.63
N PHE A 274 -7.65 0.26 -4.64
CA PHE A 274 -8.34 0.79 -5.81
C PHE A 274 -8.37 -0.14 -7.03
N TYR A 275 -7.88 -1.39 -6.91
CA TYR A 275 -7.93 -2.38 -7.99
C TYR A 275 -9.40 -2.74 -8.31
N PRO A 276 -9.91 -2.41 -9.51
CA PRO A 276 -11.35 -2.48 -9.78
C PRO A 276 -12.00 -3.85 -9.52
N PRO A 277 -11.38 -4.99 -9.86
CA PRO A 277 -11.95 -6.31 -9.53
C PRO A 277 -12.11 -6.59 -8.04
N TYR A 278 -11.47 -5.80 -7.15
CA TYR A 278 -11.64 -5.88 -5.70
C TYR A 278 -12.64 -4.85 -5.17
N VAL A 279 -13.05 -3.86 -5.97
CA VAL A 279 -13.98 -2.80 -5.56
C VAL A 279 -15.39 -3.03 -6.10
N VAL A 280 -15.51 -3.49 -7.36
CA VAL A 280 -16.79 -3.56 -8.08
C VAL A 280 -17.01 -4.97 -8.61
N GLU A 281 -18.15 -5.58 -8.23
CA GLU A 281 -18.52 -6.94 -8.64
C GLU A 281 -18.54 -7.11 -10.17
N ALA A 282 -19.03 -6.11 -10.91
CA ALA A 282 -19.03 -6.15 -12.37
C ALA A 282 -17.61 -6.28 -12.96
N ALA A 283 -16.61 -5.61 -12.38
CA ALA A 283 -15.22 -5.72 -12.81
C ALA A 283 -14.62 -7.08 -12.44
N ARG A 284 -15.02 -7.65 -11.30
CA ARG A 284 -14.64 -9.02 -10.89
C ARG A 284 -15.16 -10.06 -11.89
N GLN A 285 -16.45 -10.01 -12.20
CA GLN A 285 -17.09 -10.90 -13.17
C GLN A 285 -16.48 -10.77 -14.56
N TRP A 286 -16.27 -9.53 -15.02
CA TRP A 286 -15.62 -9.28 -16.31
C TRP A 286 -14.21 -9.88 -16.37
N THR A 287 -13.43 -9.73 -15.29
CA THR A 287 -12.07 -10.29 -15.21
C THR A 287 -12.10 -11.82 -15.28
N ALA A 288 -13.00 -12.46 -14.54
CA ALA A 288 -13.18 -13.91 -14.58
C ALA A 288 -13.57 -14.41 -15.97
N MET A 289 -14.48 -13.73 -16.66
CA MET A 289 -14.86 -14.04 -18.04
C MET A 289 -13.69 -13.90 -19.00
N ARG A 290 -12.91 -12.82 -18.88
CA ARG A 290 -11.72 -12.59 -19.70
C ARG A 290 -10.67 -13.69 -19.49
N GLU A 291 -10.43 -14.09 -18.25
CA GLU A 291 -9.47 -15.16 -17.92
C GLU A 291 -9.92 -16.52 -18.44
N ALA A 292 -11.21 -16.85 -18.32
CA ALA A 292 -11.79 -18.05 -18.91
C ALA A 292 -11.61 -18.08 -20.43
N GLU A 293 -11.82 -16.93 -21.09
CA GLU A 293 -11.64 -16.80 -22.53
C GLU A 293 -10.17 -16.90 -22.95
N ALA A 294 -9.25 -16.27 -22.20
CA ALA A 294 -7.82 -16.40 -22.44
C ALA A 294 -7.34 -17.84 -22.28
N ALA A 295 -7.82 -18.55 -21.25
CA ALA A 295 -7.52 -19.97 -21.04
C ALA A 295 -8.06 -20.84 -22.18
N ARG A 296 -9.30 -20.56 -22.65
CA ARG A 296 -9.90 -21.22 -23.81
C ARG A 296 -9.07 -20.98 -25.07
N PHE A 297 -8.69 -19.73 -25.34
CA PHE A 297 -7.86 -19.37 -26.49
C PHE A 297 -6.52 -20.12 -26.46
N LYS A 298 -5.80 -20.07 -25.34
CA LYS A 298 -4.53 -20.79 -25.14
C LYS A 298 -4.67 -22.30 -25.33
N ALA A 299 -5.81 -22.88 -24.93
CA ALA A 299 -6.07 -24.31 -25.12
C ALA A 299 -6.32 -24.69 -26.58
N LEU A 300 -6.97 -23.82 -27.35
CA LEU A 300 -7.31 -24.03 -28.76
C LEU A 300 -6.15 -23.72 -29.71
N TYR A 301 -5.34 -22.71 -29.38
CA TYR A 301 -4.23 -22.22 -30.21
C TYR A 301 -2.90 -22.44 -29.48
N ARG A 302 -2.52 -23.71 -29.31
CA ARG A 302 -1.26 -24.06 -28.63
C ARG A 302 -0.05 -23.63 -29.45
N GLY A 303 0.77 -22.74 -28.92
CA GLY A 303 2.03 -22.31 -29.55
C GLY A 303 2.06 -20.82 -29.92
N ASP A 304 0.89 -20.17 -29.89
CA ASP A 304 0.73 -18.71 -29.85
C ASP A 304 0.53 -18.23 -28.39
#